data_AF-R0K9N8-F1
#
_entry.id   AF-R0K9N8-F1
#
_cell.length_a   1.000
_cell.length_b   1.000
_cell.length_c   1.000
_cell.angle_alpha   90.00
_cell.angle_beta   90.00
_cell.angle_gamma   90.00
#
_symmetry.space_group_name_H-M   'P 1'
#
loop_
_entity.id
_entity.type
_entity.pdbx_description
1 polymer ?
#
loop_
_entity_poly.entity_id
_entity_poly.type
_entity_poly.pdbx_seq_one_letter_code
_entity_poly.pdbx_strand_id
1 'polypeptide(L)'
;MPHLSLPDNVTTINYALDWPHLENPSNTTFAGQSQIDICRCPRADLSPQKASEPGHIYTRFRCVGPAVHFKTADDLLWVLDAPRGPLNMLRPATSDEHNRRRRIHDAADPAAYQDATFLFLTGPCPRGRYQAYATRTWLQSLSPLARGHVSSLCLLIQPYEEDGSDDATRRAYAHLADYIVHTVPALKALYLYVCPNGMRMWNAAREFSILLRSNDHNTKIIVAGD
;
A
#
# COMPACT_ATOMS: atom_id res chain seq x y z
N MET A 1 10.10 21.05 18.35
CA MET A 1 9.31 19.83 18.13
C MET A 1 10.15 18.94 17.22
N PRO A 2 10.58 17.74 17.64
CA PRO A 2 11.36 16.88 16.77
C PRO A 2 10.45 16.40 15.63
N HIS A 3 10.79 16.73 14.38
CA HIS A 3 10.16 16.14 13.22
C HIS A 3 10.33 14.62 13.32
N LEU A 4 9.22 13.88 13.45
CA LEU A 4 9.26 12.43 13.45
C LEU A 4 9.61 11.95 12.04
N SER A 5 10.85 11.50 11.87
CA SER A 5 11.34 10.87 10.63
C SER A 5 10.74 9.47 10.49
N LEU A 6 10.74 8.95 9.24
CA LEU A 6 10.54 7.53 9.00
C LEU A 6 11.46 6.69 9.89
N PRO A 7 11.07 5.44 10.24
CA PRO A 7 11.94 4.56 11.01
C PRO A 7 13.26 4.31 10.29
N ASP A 8 14.28 3.96 11.07
CA ASP A 8 15.57 3.55 10.50
C ASP A 8 15.39 2.25 9.68
N ASN A 9 16.31 2.01 8.74
CA ASN A 9 16.34 0.79 7.91
C ASN A 9 15.08 0.53 7.06
N VAL A 10 14.43 1.60 6.59
CA VAL A 10 13.36 1.46 5.58
C VAL A 10 13.92 0.86 4.29
N THR A 11 13.26 -0.20 3.84
CA THR A 11 13.43 -0.78 2.51
C THR A 11 12.20 -0.44 1.69
N THR A 12 12.36 0.48 0.75
CA THR A 12 11.29 0.91 -0.13
C THR A 12 11.06 -0.10 -1.25
N ILE A 13 9.80 -0.46 -1.49
CA ILE A 13 9.38 -1.25 -2.64
C ILE A 13 8.48 -0.36 -3.50
N ASN A 14 8.97 0.03 -4.68
CA ASN A 14 8.13 0.74 -5.62
C ASN A 14 7.16 -0.22 -6.31
N TYR A 15 5.92 0.23 -6.47
CA TYR A 15 4.91 -0.48 -7.24
C TYR A 15 4.23 0.46 -8.24
N ALA A 16 3.63 -0.12 -9.26
CA ALA A 16 2.73 0.52 -10.21
C ALA A 16 1.37 -0.15 -10.14
N LEU A 17 0.34 0.61 -10.51
CA LEU A 17 -1.03 0.14 -10.60
C LEU A 17 -1.46 0.19 -12.06
N ASP A 18 -1.86 -0.96 -12.59
CA ASP A 18 -2.45 -1.07 -13.92
C ASP A 18 -3.94 -1.34 -13.83
N TRP A 19 -4.71 -0.77 -14.75
CA TRP A 19 -6.16 -0.74 -14.73
C TRP A 19 -6.71 -1.39 -16.00
N PRO A 20 -6.56 -2.71 -16.15
CA PRO A 20 -6.77 -3.41 -17.42
C PRO A 20 -8.22 -3.35 -17.93
N HIS A 21 -9.16 -2.94 -17.07
CA HIS A 21 -10.58 -2.89 -17.37
C HIS A 21 -11.11 -1.47 -17.54
N LEU A 22 -10.30 -0.44 -17.32
CA LEU A 22 -10.69 0.94 -17.53
C LEU A 22 -10.42 1.35 -18.98
N GLU A 23 -11.27 2.21 -19.53
CA GLU A 23 -11.13 2.68 -20.90
C GLU A 23 -9.97 3.66 -21.07
N ASN A 24 -9.81 4.60 -20.13
CA ASN A 24 -8.78 5.63 -20.21
C ASN A 24 -8.03 5.80 -18.87
N PRO A 25 -7.29 4.77 -18.41
CA PRO A 25 -6.54 4.87 -17.18
C PRO A 25 -5.33 5.80 -17.32
N SER A 26 -5.16 6.67 -16.35
CA SER A 26 -4.08 7.64 -16.24
C SER A 26 -3.79 7.91 -14.76
N ASN A 27 -2.62 8.47 -14.47
CA ASN A 27 -2.26 8.87 -13.11
C ASN A 27 -3.24 9.88 -12.51
N THR A 28 -3.98 10.61 -13.36
CA THR A 28 -5.02 11.58 -12.98
C THR A 28 -6.45 11.06 -13.14
N THR A 29 -6.68 9.81 -13.55
CA THR A 29 -8.04 9.22 -13.69
C THR A 29 -8.84 9.29 -12.39
N PHE A 30 -8.12 9.50 -11.31
CA PHE A 30 -8.59 9.53 -9.94
C PHE A 30 -8.35 10.92 -9.29
N ALA A 31 -7.79 11.89 -9.99
CA ALA A 31 -7.64 13.24 -9.43
C ALA A 31 -8.97 14.02 -9.53
N GLY A 32 -9.85 13.94 -8.51
CA GLY A 32 -11.02 14.85 -8.38
C GLY A 32 -12.34 14.18 -7.99
N GLN A 33 -13.40 15.01 -7.83
CA GLN A 33 -14.73 14.60 -7.34
C GLN A 33 -15.63 13.94 -8.41
N SER A 34 -15.38 14.18 -9.70
CA SER A 34 -16.18 13.67 -10.81
C SER A 34 -15.39 12.64 -11.63
N GLN A 35 -15.21 11.46 -11.05
CA GLN A 35 -14.54 10.32 -11.68
C GLN A 35 -15.54 9.47 -12.46
N ILE A 36 -15.49 9.58 -13.79
CA ILE A 36 -16.37 8.87 -14.71
C ILE A 36 -15.49 8.20 -15.77
N ASP A 37 -14.72 7.18 -15.37
CA ASP A 37 -14.13 6.27 -16.35
C ASP A 37 -15.06 5.07 -16.55
N ILE A 38 -15.06 4.56 -17.78
CA ILE A 38 -15.85 3.40 -18.16
C ILE A 38 -15.04 2.15 -17.87
N CYS A 39 -15.59 1.31 -17.01
CA CYS A 39 -15.06 0.02 -16.63
C CYS A 39 -15.78 -1.11 -17.39
N ARG A 40 -15.01 -2.10 -17.84
CA ARG A 40 -15.49 -3.32 -18.50
C ARG A 40 -15.04 -4.57 -17.73
N CYS A 41 -14.85 -4.46 -16.42
CA CYS A 41 -14.38 -5.59 -15.61
C CYS A 41 -15.42 -6.72 -15.57
N PRO A 42 -14.98 -7.99 -15.52
CA PRO A 42 -15.90 -9.10 -15.30
C PRO A 42 -16.53 -8.94 -13.92
N ARG A 43 -17.87 -8.93 -13.88
CA ARG A 43 -18.65 -8.75 -12.65
C ARG A 43 -19.41 -10.02 -12.34
N ALA A 44 -19.41 -10.42 -11.07
CA ALA A 44 -20.14 -11.60 -10.63
C ALA A 44 -21.66 -11.41 -10.68
N ASP A 45 -22.12 -10.16 -10.63
CA ASP A 45 -23.53 -9.78 -10.62
C ASP A 45 -24.05 -9.33 -12.00
N LEU A 46 -23.22 -9.38 -13.04
CA LEU A 46 -23.62 -9.13 -14.43
C LEU A 46 -23.16 -10.30 -15.31
N SER A 47 -23.88 -10.53 -16.41
CA SER A 47 -23.36 -11.43 -17.45
C SER A 47 -22.02 -10.89 -17.99
N PRO A 48 -21.07 -11.75 -18.39
CA PRO A 48 -19.81 -11.32 -18.98
C PRO A 48 -20.07 -10.32 -20.12
N GLN A 49 -19.60 -9.08 -19.96
CA GLN A 49 -19.85 -8.02 -20.92
C GLN A 49 -19.07 -8.29 -22.20
N LYS A 50 -19.75 -8.21 -23.35
CA LYS A 50 -19.06 -8.25 -24.65
C LYS A 50 -18.28 -6.96 -24.87
N ALA A 51 -17.19 -7.02 -25.64
CA ALA A 51 -16.39 -5.85 -25.98
C ALA A 51 -17.20 -4.71 -26.66
N SER A 52 -18.35 -5.03 -27.26
CA SER A 52 -19.27 -4.08 -27.90
C SER A 52 -20.24 -3.40 -26.93
N GLU A 53 -20.28 -3.77 -25.65
CA GLU A 53 -21.18 -3.18 -24.66
C GLU A 53 -20.58 -1.89 -24.05
N PRO A 54 -21.43 -0.93 -23.66
CA PRO A 54 -21.00 0.41 -23.23
C PRO A 54 -20.24 0.44 -21.89
N GLY A 55 -20.01 -0.71 -21.23
CA GLY A 55 -19.36 -0.79 -19.92
C GLY A 55 -20.21 -0.18 -18.80
N HIS A 56 -19.57 0.21 -17.70
CA HIS A 56 -20.22 0.88 -16.57
C HIS A 56 -19.30 1.90 -15.90
N ILE A 57 -19.87 2.92 -15.25
CA ILE A 57 -19.08 3.95 -14.56
C ILE A 57 -18.38 3.34 -13.35
N TYR A 58 -17.04 3.34 -13.34
CA TYR A 58 -16.21 2.68 -12.33
C TYR A 58 -16.65 2.98 -10.90
N THR A 59 -16.86 4.25 -10.58
CA THR A 59 -17.19 4.74 -9.23
C THR A 59 -18.60 4.41 -8.76
N ARG A 60 -19.51 4.01 -9.66
CA ARG A 60 -20.90 3.67 -9.31
C ARG A 60 -21.08 2.21 -8.93
N PHE A 61 -20.05 1.39 -9.09
CA PHE A 61 -20.15 -0.06 -8.90
C PHE A 61 -18.92 -0.61 -8.17
N ARG A 62 -19.06 -1.84 -7.65
CA ARG A 62 -17.93 -2.58 -7.07
C ARG A 62 -17.13 -3.24 -8.20
N CYS A 63 -16.16 -2.51 -8.73
CA CYS A 63 -15.28 -2.99 -9.80
C CYS A 63 -14.09 -3.79 -9.26
N VAL A 64 -13.49 -4.61 -10.13
CA VAL A 64 -12.18 -5.23 -9.87
C VAL A 64 -11.13 -4.13 -9.68
N GLY A 65 -10.27 -4.29 -8.67
CA GLY A 65 -9.16 -3.36 -8.41
C GLY A 65 -8.06 -3.42 -9.47
N PRO A 66 -7.06 -2.53 -9.41
CA PRO A 66 -5.93 -2.55 -10.31
C PRO A 66 -5.07 -3.81 -10.14
N ALA A 67 -4.36 -4.20 -11.19
CA ALA A 67 -3.22 -5.10 -11.08
C ALA A 67 -2.04 -4.35 -10.44
N VAL A 68 -1.35 -5.00 -9.50
CA VAL A 68 -0.18 -4.43 -8.82
C VAL A 68 1.08 -5.02 -9.45
N HIS A 69 1.98 -4.15 -9.89
CA HIS A 69 3.28 -4.54 -10.43
C HIS A 69 4.39 -3.98 -9.56
N PHE A 70 5.24 -4.83 -9.00
CA PHE A 70 6.40 -4.39 -8.23
C PHE A 70 7.57 -4.14 -9.14
N LYS A 71 8.25 -3.01 -8.94
CA LYS A 71 9.53 -2.75 -9.62
C LYS A 71 10.59 -3.71 -9.09
N THR A 72 11.43 -4.17 -10.00
CA THR A 72 12.59 -5.00 -9.71
C THR A 72 13.66 -4.20 -8.97
N ALA A 73 14.68 -4.89 -8.44
CA ALA A 73 15.77 -4.21 -7.75
C ALA A 73 16.73 -3.46 -8.69
N ASP A 74 16.65 -3.73 -9.99
CA ASP A 74 17.46 -3.11 -11.04
C ASP A 74 16.81 -1.85 -11.62
N ASP A 75 15.52 -1.66 -11.37
CA ASP A 75 14.80 -0.45 -11.74
C ASP A 75 15.26 0.77 -10.91
N LEU A 76 15.04 1.97 -11.46
CA LEU A 76 15.22 3.21 -10.71
C LEU A 76 14.33 3.20 -9.45
N LEU A 77 14.97 3.26 -8.29
CA LEU A 77 14.34 3.23 -6.98
C LEU A 77 14.07 4.66 -6.50
N TRP A 78 12.80 4.96 -6.28
CA TRP A 78 12.34 6.20 -5.67
C TRP A 78 12.00 5.96 -4.21
N VAL A 79 12.53 6.79 -3.32
CA VAL A 79 12.27 6.72 -1.88
C VAL A 79 11.54 7.96 -1.41
N LEU A 80 10.77 7.82 -0.32
CA LEU A 80 10.05 8.93 0.27
C LEU A 80 11.04 9.89 0.92
N ASP A 81 11.03 11.15 0.49
CA ASP A 81 11.74 12.24 1.16
C ASP A 81 10.86 12.85 2.25
N ALA A 82 9.64 13.24 1.86
CA ALA A 82 8.61 13.70 2.79
C ALA A 82 7.20 13.53 2.19
N PRO A 83 6.18 13.17 2.98
CA PRO A 83 4.79 13.30 2.53
C PRO A 83 4.38 14.78 2.57
N ARG A 84 3.83 15.31 1.46
CA ARG A 84 3.44 16.73 1.34
C ARG A 84 2.03 16.90 0.78
N GLY A 85 1.04 16.84 1.65
CA GLY A 85 -0.35 17.08 1.27
C GLY A 85 -0.80 16.11 0.17
N PRO A 86 -1.32 16.60 -0.97
CA PRO A 86 -1.80 15.75 -2.06
C PRO A 86 -0.69 15.07 -2.86
N LEU A 87 0.60 15.29 -2.54
CA LEU A 87 1.74 14.70 -3.23
C LEU A 87 2.80 14.19 -2.24
N ASN A 88 3.38 13.04 -2.53
CA ASN A 88 4.59 12.53 -1.90
C ASN A 88 5.81 13.14 -2.58
N MET A 89 6.70 13.78 -1.81
CA MET A 89 8.02 14.18 -2.31
C MET A 89 8.90 12.94 -2.36
N LEU A 90 9.36 12.61 -3.56
CA LEU A 90 10.23 11.47 -3.81
C LEU A 90 11.60 11.95 -4.25
N ARG A 91 12.62 11.20 -3.86
CA ARG A 91 13.99 11.38 -4.34
C ARG A 91 14.56 10.07 -4.88
N PRO A 92 15.59 10.12 -5.73
CA PRO A 92 16.36 8.92 -6.05
C PRO A 92 16.95 8.29 -4.79
N ALA A 93 17.00 6.96 -4.77
CA ALA A 93 17.61 6.20 -3.70
C ALA A 93 19.12 6.44 -3.61
N THR A 94 19.66 6.38 -2.40
CA THR A 94 21.10 6.30 -2.15
C THR A 94 21.63 4.91 -2.51
N SER A 95 22.96 4.78 -2.59
CA SER A 95 23.60 3.46 -2.83
C SER A 95 23.23 2.44 -1.76
N ASP A 96 23.13 2.85 -0.49
CA ASP A 96 22.75 1.96 0.61
C ASP A 96 21.29 1.50 0.49
N GLU A 97 20.38 2.39 0.10
CA GLU A 97 18.96 2.06 -0.12
C GLU A 97 18.81 1.07 -1.29
N HIS A 98 19.57 1.25 -2.38
CA HIS A 98 19.65 0.27 -3.47
C HIS A 98 20.18 -1.08 -3.00
N ASN A 99 21.27 -1.09 -2.23
CA ASN A 99 21.86 -2.32 -1.70
C ASN A 99 20.87 -3.04 -0.76
N ARG A 100 20.13 -2.31 0.08
CA ARG A 100 19.04 -2.89 0.89
C ARG A 100 17.97 -3.52 0.01
N ARG A 101 17.47 -2.82 -1.01
CA ARG A 101 16.44 -3.32 -1.92
C ARG A 101 16.86 -4.57 -2.69
N ARG A 102 18.14 -4.67 -3.12
CA ARG A 102 18.66 -5.85 -3.84
C ARG A 102 18.72 -7.11 -3.00
N ARG A 103 18.81 -6.99 -1.67
CA ARG A 103 18.77 -8.16 -0.76
C ARG A 103 17.38 -8.80 -0.68
N ILE A 104 16.35 -8.14 -1.19
CA ILE A 104 14.95 -8.58 -1.12
C ILE A 104 14.50 -9.01 -2.52
N HIS A 105 14.43 -10.30 -2.77
CA HIS A 105 13.92 -10.86 -4.02
C HIS A 105 13.35 -12.26 -3.78
N ASP A 106 12.69 -12.83 -4.77
CA ASP A 106 11.93 -14.09 -4.61
C ASP A 106 12.80 -15.28 -4.16
N ALA A 107 14.09 -15.24 -4.47
CA ALA A 107 15.09 -16.25 -4.08
C ALA A 107 16.01 -15.80 -2.92
N ALA A 108 15.70 -14.68 -2.27
CA ALA A 108 16.47 -14.20 -1.13
C ALA A 108 16.31 -15.15 0.07
N ASP A 109 17.36 -15.23 0.89
CA ASP A 109 17.28 -15.88 2.19
C ASP A 109 16.13 -15.25 3.01
N PRO A 110 15.22 -16.03 3.62
CA PRO A 110 14.19 -15.52 4.51
C PRO A 110 14.71 -14.54 5.58
N ALA A 111 15.93 -14.74 6.08
CA ALA A 111 16.56 -13.83 7.06
C ALA A 111 16.77 -12.41 6.51
N ALA A 112 16.84 -12.21 5.19
CA ALA A 112 16.95 -10.89 4.59
C ALA A 112 15.72 -10.01 4.85
N TYR A 113 14.57 -10.62 5.14
CA TYR A 113 13.31 -9.93 5.45
C TYR A 113 13.21 -9.53 6.93
N GLN A 114 14.10 -10.06 7.77
CA GLN A 114 14.13 -9.79 9.20
C GLN A 114 14.74 -8.41 9.48
N ASP A 115 14.17 -7.71 10.46
CA ASP A 115 14.64 -6.42 10.99
C ASP A 115 14.70 -5.29 9.94
N ALA A 116 14.13 -5.51 8.75
CA ALA A 116 13.83 -4.51 7.75
C ALA A 116 12.42 -3.93 7.97
N THR A 117 12.27 -2.63 7.72
CA THR A 117 10.94 -2.00 7.66
C THR A 117 10.53 -1.78 6.22
N PHE A 118 9.45 -2.41 5.77
CA PHE A 118 9.00 -2.30 4.38
C PHE A 118 8.02 -1.14 4.18
N LEU A 119 8.30 -0.30 3.18
CA LEU A 119 7.43 0.80 2.76
C LEU A 119 7.13 0.70 1.26
N PHE A 120 5.86 0.75 0.88
CA PHE A 120 5.44 0.62 -0.51
C PHE A 120 5.08 1.98 -1.10
N LEU A 121 5.62 2.34 -2.26
CA LEU A 121 5.38 3.66 -2.89
C LEU A 121 4.97 3.53 -4.36
N THR A 122 3.95 4.28 -4.76
CA THR A 122 3.48 4.39 -6.15
C THR A 122 3.59 5.83 -6.64
N GLY A 123 4.79 6.22 -7.05
CA GLY A 123 5.06 7.57 -7.55
C GLY A 123 4.68 8.71 -6.57
N PRO A 124 4.57 9.95 -7.08
CA PRO A 124 4.29 11.12 -6.25
C PRO A 124 2.84 11.19 -5.78
N CYS A 125 1.92 10.44 -6.38
CA CYS A 125 0.51 10.49 -6.03
C CYS A 125 0.21 9.55 -4.84
N PRO A 126 -0.33 10.05 -3.72
CA PRO A 126 -0.72 9.21 -2.59
C PRO A 126 -1.92 8.33 -2.96
N ARG A 127 -1.80 7.03 -2.68
CA ARG A 127 -2.82 6.02 -3.01
C ARG A 127 -3.09 5.12 -1.81
N GLY A 128 -3.46 5.68 -0.66
CA GLY A 128 -3.43 4.99 0.64
C GLY A 128 -4.10 3.60 0.68
N ARG A 129 -5.36 3.44 0.24
CA ARG A 129 -5.99 2.11 0.12
C ARG A 129 -5.21 1.14 -0.77
N TYR A 130 -4.57 1.64 -1.83
CA TYR A 130 -3.76 0.81 -2.72
C TYR A 130 -2.36 0.57 -2.21
N GLN A 131 -1.82 1.41 -1.33
CA GLN A 131 -0.62 1.05 -0.60
C GLN A 131 -0.92 -0.14 0.29
N ALA A 132 -2.03 -0.14 1.03
CA ALA A 132 -2.43 -1.29 1.83
C ALA A 132 -2.70 -2.54 0.96
N TYR A 133 -3.36 -2.36 -0.19
CA TYR A 133 -3.58 -3.43 -1.15
C TYR A 133 -2.26 -3.99 -1.70
N ALA A 134 -1.34 -3.13 -2.15
CA ALA A 134 -0.03 -3.53 -2.66
C ALA A 134 0.82 -4.22 -1.59
N THR A 135 0.82 -3.72 -0.35
CA THR A 135 1.47 -4.39 0.79
C THR A 135 0.92 -5.81 0.96
N ARG A 136 -0.40 -5.99 0.94
CA ARG A 136 -1.01 -7.33 1.02
C ARG A 136 -0.61 -8.22 -0.16
N THR A 137 -0.68 -7.71 -1.39
CA THR A 137 -0.31 -8.44 -2.60
C THR A 137 1.16 -8.88 -2.57
N TRP A 138 2.06 -8.03 -2.08
CA TRP A 138 3.47 -8.38 -1.90
C TRP A 138 3.65 -9.49 -0.85
N LEU A 139 2.99 -9.38 0.30
CA LEU A 139 3.07 -10.43 1.32
C LEU A 139 2.53 -11.77 0.78
N GLN A 140 1.49 -11.73 -0.07
CA GLN A 140 0.94 -12.92 -0.74
C GLN A 140 1.92 -13.54 -1.74
N SER A 141 2.73 -12.74 -2.43
CA SER A 141 3.71 -13.25 -3.39
C SER A 141 4.94 -13.86 -2.71
N LEU A 142 5.21 -13.53 -1.44
CA LEU A 142 6.30 -14.15 -0.69
C LEU A 142 6.04 -15.62 -0.38
N SER A 143 7.12 -16.40 -0.38
CA SER A 143 7.10 -17.76 0.19
C SER A 143 6.68 -17.71 1.67
N PRO A 144 6.02 -18.76 2.21
CA PRO A 144 5.62 -18.80 3.61
C PRO A 144 6.80 -18.57 4.57
N LEU A 145 8.00 -19.05 4.23
CA LEU A 145 9.21 -18.84 5.02
C LEU A 145 9.66 -17.38 5.03
N ALA A 146 9.75 -16.74 3.86
CA ALA A 146 10.13 -15.33 3.77
C ALA A 146 9.10 -14.43 4.46
N ARG A 147 7.81 -14.66 4.22
CA ARG A 147 6.72 -13.95 4.90
C ARG A 147 6.78 -14.11 6.42
N GLY A 148 7.17 -15.29 6.90
CA GLY A 148 7.36 -15.58 8.33
C GLY A 148 8.50 -14.79 8.99
N HIS A 149 9.38 -14.13 8.23
CA HIS A 149 10.48 -13.30 8.76
C HIS A 149 10.19 -11.80 8.67
N VAL A 150 9.11 -11.38 8.03
CA VAL A 150 8.75 -9.96 7.96
C VAL A 150 8.40 -9.45 9.36
N SER A 151 9.26 -8.59 9.90
CA SER A 151 9.13 -8.10 11.27
C SER A 151 8.58 -6.70 11.39
N SER A 152 8.63 -5.89 10.33
CA SER A 152 8.18 -4.50 10.39
C SER A 152 7.62 -3.99 9.07
N LEU A 153 6.48 -3.30 9.16
CA LEU A 153 5.80 -2.66 8.02
C LEU A 153 5.60 -1.18 8.31
N CYS A 154 5.63 -0.36 7.26
CA CYS A 154 5.34 1.06 7.33
C CYS A 154 4.26 1.43 6.30
N LEU A 155 3.25 2.17 6.75
CA LEU A 155 2.15 2.68 5.93
C LEU A 155 2.05 4.20 6.07
N LEU A 156 1.77 4.86 4.94
CA LEU A 156 1.44 6.28 4.87
C LEU A 156 -0.07 6.41 4.95
N ILE A 157 -0.55 7.05 6.00
CA ILE A 157 -1.96 7.31 6.25
C ILE A 157 -2.27 8.75 5.82
N GLN A 158 -2.83 8.88 4.62
CA GLN A 158 -3.05 10.17 3.94
C GLN A 158 -4.52 10.32 3.54
N PRO A 159 -5.12 11.52 3.69
CA PRO A 159 -6.52 11.75 3.29
C PRO A 159 -6.69 11.98 1.79
N TYR A 160 -5.60 12.00 1.01
CA TYR A 160 -5.57 12.36 -0.40
C TYR A 160 -5.58 11.14 -1.32
N GLU A 161 -6.34 10.10 -0.96
CA GLU A 161 -6.40 8.88 -1.75
C GLU A 161 -7.18 9.14 -3.04
N GLU A 162 -6.49 9.06 -4.18
CA GLU A 162 -7.07 9.52 -5.45
C GLU A 162 -8.39 8.81 -5.82
N ASP A 163 -8.78 7.66 -5.28
CA ASP A 163 -10.07 7.04 -5.66
C ASP A 163 -10.77 6.30 -4.52
N GLY A 164 -10.46 6.71 -3.30
CA GLY A 164 -10.97 6.11 -2.08
C GLY A 164 -12.04 6.97 -1.44
N SER A 165 -13.21 6.38 -1.18
CA SER A 165 -14.02 6.89 -0.07
C SER A 165 -13.42 6.42 1.25
N ASP A 166 -13.65 7.17 2.33
CA ASP A 166 -13.18 6.80 3.68
C ASP A 166 -13.56 5.33 4.03
N ASP A 167 -14.75 4.88 3.63
CA ASP A 167 -15.19 3.49 3.82
C ASP A 167 -14.40 2.47 3.01
N ALA A 168 -13.98 2.80 1.78
CA ALA A 168 -13.14 1.93 0.97
C ALA A 168 -11.74 1.80 1.57
N THR A 169 -11.19 2.90 2.08
CA THR A 169 -9.92 2.94 2.81
C THR A 169 -9.97 2.06 4.06
N ARG A 170 -11.02 2.22 4.89
CA ARG A 170 -11.24 1.40 6.08
C ARG A 170 -11.27 -0.09 5.77
N ARG A 171 -12.02 -0.49 4.74
CA ARG A 171 -12.06 -1.91 4.31
C ARG A 171 -10.70 -2.41 3.86
N ALA A 172 -9.94 -1.61 3.12
CA ALA A 172 -8.60 -1.99 2.68
C ALA A 172 -7.64 -2.19 3.87
N TYR A 173 -7.69 -1.30 4.86
CA TYR A 173 -6.89 -1.43 6.09
C TYR A 173 -7.33 -2.62 6.93
N ALA A 174 -8.62 -2.86 7.09
CA ALA A 174 -9.15 -4.04 7.77
C ALA A 174 -8.70 -5.35 7.08
N HIS A 175 -8.76 -5.41 5.75
CA HIS A 175 -8.29 -6.58 4.99
C HIS A 175 -6.78 -6.81 5.14
N LEU A 176 -5.97 -5.75 5.12
CA LEU A 176 -4.53 -5.89 5.37
C LEU A 176 -4.25 -6.31 6.81
N ALA A 177 -4.91 -5.71 7.79
CA ALA A 177 -4.75 -6.04 9.19
C ALA A 177 -5.08 -7.50 9.45
N ASP A 178 -6.25 -7.97 8.99
CA ASP A 178 -6.66 -9.36 9.08
C ASP A 178 -5.67 -10.30 8.39
N TYR A 179 -5.19 -9.95 7.20
CA TYR A 179 -4.18 -10.76 6.51
C TYR A 179 -2.87 -10.86 7.30
N ILE A 180 -2.39 -9.75 7.87
CA ILE A 180 -1.19 -9.72 8.70
C ILE A 180 -1.33 -10.65 9.91
N VAL A 181 -2.45 -10.57 10.64
CA VAL A 181 -2.74 -11.42 11.81
C VAL A 181 -2.53 -12.89 11.46
N HIS A 182 -3.06 -13.33 10.33
CA HIS A 182 -3.07 -14.75 9.97
C HIS A 182 -1.80 -15.24 9.28
N THR A 183 -0.99 -14.35 8.71
CA THR A 183 0.06 -14.76 7.77
C THR A 183 1.44 -14.20 8.04
N VAL A 184 1.58 -13.21 8.92
CA VAL A 184 2.86 -12.57 9.27
C VAL A 184 3.12 -12.73 10.77
N PRO A 185 3.43 -13.95 11.24
CA PRO A 185 3.53 -14.25 12.67
C PRO A 185 4.68 -13.53 13.39
N ALA A 186 5.74 -13.15 12.67
CA ALA A 186 6.89 -12.45 13.25
C ALA A 186 6.74 -10.93 13.29
N LEU A 187 5.56 -10.36 12.99
CA LEU A 187 5.39 -8.92 12.97
C LEU A 187 5.59 -8.32 14.38
N LYS A 188 6.69 -7.58 14.56
CA LYS A 188 7.04 -6.87 15.79
C LYS A 188 6.50 -5.44 15.79
N ALA A 189 6.49 -4.77 14.64
CA ALA A 189 6.09 -3.37 14.57
C ALA A 189 5.30 -3.02 13.30
N LEU A 190 4.23 -2.25 13.48
CA LEU A 190 3.56 -1.55 12.39
C LEU A 190 3.73 -0.04 12.61
N TYR A 191 4.43 0.62 11.70
CA TYR A 191 4.61 2.07 11.68
C TYR A 191 3.50 2.70 10.84
N LEU A 192 2.70 3.56 11.47
CA LEU A 192 1.65 4.32 10.81
C LEU A 192 2.08 5.78 10.75
N TYR A 193 2.42 6.26 9.56
CA TYR A 193 2.75 7.68 9.35
C TYR A 193 1.49 8.45 8.97
N VAL A 194 0.86 9.10 9.94
CA VAL A 194 -0.39 9.86 9.77
C VAL A 194 -0.05 11.30 9.40
N CYS A 195 -0.43 11.72 8.21
CA CYS A 195 -0.16 13.09 7.76
C CYS A 195 -1.05 14.11 8.48
N PRO A 196 -0.53 15.33 8.80
CA PRO A 196 -1.16 16.29 9.72
C PRO A 196 -2.59 16.76 9.35
N ASN A 197 -2.97 16.74 8.07
CA ASN A 197 -4.36 17.02 7.64
C ASN A 197 -5.32 15.82 7.84
N GLY A 198 -4.91 14.80 8.59
CA GLY A 198 -5.48 13.45 8.62
C GLY A 198 -6.50 13.16 9.72
N MET A 199 -7.17 14.15 10.34
CA MET A 199 -8.19 13.87 11.38
C MET A 199 -9.22 12.81 10.96
N ARG A 200 -9.61 12.76 9.68
CA ARG A 200 -10.52 11.74 9.13
C ARG A 200 -9.92 10.33 9.06
N MET A 201 -8.61 10.23 8.88
CA MET A 201 -7.90 8.96 8.65
C MET A 201 -7.49 8.24 9.94
N TRP A 202 -7.54 8.91 11.10
CA TRP A 202 -7.36 8.24 12.41
C TRP A 202 -8.38 7.12 12.61
N ASN A 203 -9.63 7.34 12.20
CA ASN A 203 -10.66 6.30 12.28
C ASN A 203 -10.34 5.11 11.38
N ALA A 204 -9.72 5.33 10.22
CA ALA A 204 -9.26 4.24 9.37
C ALA A 204 -8.03 3.52 9.95
N ALA A 205 -7.08 4.27 10.52
CA ALA A 205 -5.91 3.67 11.18
C ALA A 205 -6.28 2.74 12.35
N ARG A 206 -7.42 2.97 13.01
CA ARG A 206 -7.93 2.10 14.10
C ARG A 206 -8.24 0.67 13.66
N GLU A 207 -8.44 0.42 12.36
CA GLU A 207 -8.65 -0.94 11.86
C GLU A 207 -7.44 -1.86 12.16
N PHE A 208 -6.23 -1.28 12.29
CA PHE A 208 -5.03 -2.04 12.68
C PHE A 208 -4.97 -2.42 14.16
N SER A 209 -5.88 -1.92 15.01
CA SER A 209 -5.89 -2.24 16.46
C SER A 209 -6.08 -3.74 16.75
N ILE A 210 -6.59 -4.50 15.79
CA ILE A 210 -6.68 -5.97 15.88
C ILE A 210 -5.31 -6.63 16.06
N LEU A 211 -4.23 -6.03 15.53
CA LEU A 211 -2.86 -6.54 15.66
C LEU A 211 -2.36 -6.54 17.10
N LEU A 212 -2.91 -5.67 17.96
CA LEU A 212 -2.56 -5.63 19.38
C LEU A 212 -3.20 -6.78 20.18
N ARG A 213 -4.20 -7.44 19.60
CA ARG A 213 -4.98 -8.51 20.25
C ARG A 213 -4.59 -9.90 19.75
N SER A 214 -3.99 -9.99 18.58
CA SER A 214 -3.83 -11.25 17.84
C SER A 214 -2.51 -11.98 18.08
N ASN A 215 -1.46 -11.26 18.51
CA ASN A 215 -0.13 -11.83 18.72
C ASN A 215 0.18 -11.90 20.21
N ASP A 216 0.92 -12.93 20.62
CA ASP A 216 1.53 -13.05 21.94
C ASP A 216 2.39 -11.80 22.24
N HIS A 217 1.74 -10.82 22.85
CA HIS A 217 2.21 -9.67 23.62
C HIS A 217 3.28 -8.71 23.06
N ASN A 218 3.78 -8.86 21.83
CA ASN A 218 4.93 -8.06 21.37
C ASN A 218 4.74 -7.18 20.13
N THR A 219 3.61 -7.23 19.42
CA THR A 219 3.38 -6.34 18.28
C THR A 219 3.06 -4.92 18.74
N LYS A 220 3.86 -3.95 18.28
CA LYS A 220 3.70 -2.53 18.59
C LYS A 220 3.12 -1.80 17.37
N ILE A 221 2.14 -0.92 17.62
CA ILE A 221 1.71 0.06 16.62
C ILE A 221 2.36 1.38 17.00
N ILE A 222 3.23 1.89 16.13
CA ILE A 222 3.95 3.14 16.33
C ILE A 222 3.32 4.16 15.39
N VAL A 223 2.67 5.15 15.96
CA VAL A 223 2.04 6.22 15.17
C VAL A 223 2.97 7.42 15.15
N ALA A 224 3.40 7.81 13.96
CA ALA A 224 4.16 9.03 13.71
C ALA A 224 3.25 10.01 12.98
N GLY A 225 3.19 11.25 13.44
CA GLY A 225 2.42 12.34 12.82
C GLY A 225 2.72 13.64 13.56
N ASP A 226 2.73 14.74 12.83
CA ASP A 226 2.77 16.10 13.40
C ASP A 226 1.38 16.51 13.92
#